data_AF-A0A6G9Y1A1-F1
#
_entry.id   AF-A0A6G9Y1A1-F1
#
_cell.length_a   1.000
_cell.length_b   1.000
_cell.length_c   1.000
_cell.angle_alpha   90.00
_cell.angle_beta   90.00
_cell.angle_gamma   90.00
#
_symmetry.space_group_name_H-M   'P 1'
#
loop_
_entity.id
_entity.type
_entity.pdbx_description
1 polymer ?
#
loop_
_entity_poly.entity_id
_entity_poly.type
_entity_poly.pdbx_seq_one_letter_code
_entity_poly.pdbx_strand_id
1 'polypeptide(L)'
;MSDEPTPTTAEVVESWNVPAGATVARRIRSNILVAIERGYDDPQLVADLAVGPLVMALGQLEVGLADAQRRIVELEQALGGRDGARES
;
A
#
# COMPACT_ATOMS: atom_id res chain seq x y z
N MET A 1 -16.31 30.79 -21.23
CA MET A 1 -16.01 29.66 -20.35
C MET A 1 -14.79 29.00 -20.93
N SER A 2 -13.71 28.90 -20.18
CA SER A 2 -12.50 28.22 -20.66
C SER A 2 -12.82 26.74 -20.79
N ASP A 3 -12.73 26.20 -22.00
CA ASP A 3 -12.69 24.75 -22.26
C ASP A 3 -11.34 24.24 -21.74
N GLU A 4 -11.21 24.07 -20.42
CA GLU A 4 -10.12 23.26 -19.89
C GLU A 4 -10.45 21.79 -20.24
N PRO A 5 -9.54 21.08 -20.93
CA PRO A 5 -9.79 19.69 -21.30
C PRO A 5 -9.99 18.86 -20.03
N THR A 6 -11.04 18.05 -20.00
CA THR A 6 -11.26 17.07 -18.92
C THR A 6 -10.06 16.12 -18.89
N PRO A 7 -9.41 15.95 -17.73
CA PRO A 7 -8.27 15.05 -17.62
C PRO A 7 -8.70 13.61 -17.92
N THR A 8 -7.85 12.90 -18.63
CA THR A 8 -7.95 11.47 -18.90
C THR A 8 -7.80 10.66 -17.61
N THR A 9 -8.29 9.42 -17.63
CA THR A 9 -8.12 8.49 -16.51
C THR A 9 -6.64 8.28 -16.15
N ALA A 10 -5.75 8.27 -17.15
CA ALA A 10 -4.31 8.18 -16.94
C ALA A 10 -3.78 9.38 -16.14
N GLU A 11 -4.13 10.61 -16.53
CA GLU A 11 -3.70 11.84 -15.85
C GLU A 11 -4.18 11.89 -14.40
N VAL A 12 -5.42 11.43 -14.15
CA VAL A 12 -5.95 11.30 -12.79
C VAL A 12 -5.11 10.32 -11.97
N VAL A 13 -4.79 9.14 -12.50
CA VAL A 13 -3.97 8.13 -11.80
C VAL A 13 -2.53 8.60 -11.60
N GLU A 14 -1.94 9.30 -12.56
CA GLU A 14 -0.60 9.88 -12.45
C GLU A 14 -0.52 10.94 -11.35
N SER A 15 -1.58 11.73 -11.20
CA SER A 15 -1.67 12.79 -10.19
C SER A 15 -1.74 12.28 -8.74
N TRP A 16 -1.94 10.97 -8.52
CA TRP A 16 -2.02 10.40 -7.19
C TRP A 16 -0.73 10.63 -6.40
N ASN A 17 -0.86 11.33 -5.28
CA ASN A 17 0.23 11.56 -4.35
C ASN A 17 0.60 10.24 -3.64
N VAL A 18 1.68 9.60 -4.09
CA VAL A 18 2.22 8.39 -3.47
C VAL A 18 3.48 8.74 -2.69
N PRO A 19 3.49 8.62 -1.35
CA PRO A 19 4.64 8.99 -0.53
C PRO A 19 5.94 8.27 -0.93
N ALA A 20 7.07 8.95 -0.73
CA ALA A 20 8.38 8.33 -0.81
C ALA A 20 8.44 7.12 0.15
N GLY A 21 9.02 6.00 -0.30
CA GLY A 21 9.06 4.75 0.48
C GLY A 21 7.84 3.83 0.34
N ALA A 22 6.67 4.30 -0.13
CA ALA A 22 5.49 3.46 -0.37
C ALA A 22 5.61 2.58 -1.65
N THR A 23 6.50 1.58 -1.62
CA THR A 23 6.86 0.75 -2.78
C THR A 23 5.67 -0.02 -3.36
N VAL A 24 4.80 -0.58 -2.51
CA VAL A 24 3.61 -1.32 -2.97
C VAL A 24 2.62 -0.39 -3.66
N ALA A 25 2.34 0.77 -3.08
CA ALA A 25 1.45 1.78 -3.67
C ALA A 25 1.96 2.28 -5.04
N ARG A 26 3.29 2.50 -5.17
CA ARG A 26 3.91 2.83 -6.46
C ARG A 26 3.70 1.73 -7.51
N ARG A 27 3.82 0.47 -7.10
CA ARG A 27 3.62 -0.68 -8.00
C ARG A 27 2.16 -0.79 -8.44
N ILE A 28 1.21 -0.59 -7.53
CA ILE A 28 -0.23 -0.56 -7.86
C ILE A 28 -0.52 0.53 -8.89
N ARG A 29 -0.06 1.77 -8.64
CA ARG A 29 -0.23 2.88 -9.58
C ARG A 29 0.35 2.57 -10.96
N SER A 30 1.57 2.02 -11.01
CA SER A 30 2.22 1.63 -12.27
C SER A 30 1.44 0.55 -13.03
N ASN A 31 0.91 -0.45 -12.34
CA ASN A 31 0.14 -1.52 -12.99
C ASN A 31 -1.18 -1.00 -13.57
N ILE A 32 -1.83 -0.05 -12.89
CA ILE A 32 -3.06 0.59 -13.38
C ILE A 32 -2.76 1.40 -14.65
N LEU A 33 -1.67 2.19 -14.67
CA LEU A 33 -1.28 2.94 -15.86
C LEU A 33 -1.01 2.01 -17.06
N VAL A 34 -0.31 0.90 -16.85
CA VAL A 34 -0.11 -0.12 -17.91
C VAL A 34 -1.42 -0.74 -18.39
N ALA A 35 -2.42 -0.90 -17.52
CA ALA A 35 -3.74 -1.38 -17.92
C ALA A 35 -4.48 -0.33 -18.78
N ILE A 36 -4.43 0.94 -18.39
CA ILE A 36 -5.00 2.05 -19.15
C ILE A 36 -4.37 2.12 -20.55
N GLU A 37 -3.05 2.02 -20.66
CA GLU A 37 -2.33 1.96 -21.95
C GLU A 37 -2.78 0.81 -22.86
N ARG A 38 -3.31 -0.28 -22.28
CA ARG A 38 -3.82 -1.44 -23.02
C ARG A 38 -5.29 -1.32 -23.42
N GLY A 39 -5.93 -0.17 -23.16
CA GLY A 39 -7.32 0.09 -23.49
C GLY A 39 -8.30 -0.18 -22.35
N TYR A 40 -7.82 -0.30 -21.11
CA TYR A 40 -8.67 -0.34 -19.91
C TYR A 40 -8.71 1.05 -19.27
N ASP A 41 -9.20 2.04 -20.00
CA ASP A 41 -9.21 3.46 -19.63
C ASP A 41 -10.55 3.95 -19.06
N ASP A 42 -11.58 3.10 -19.03
CA ASP A 42 -12.83 3.38 -18.33
C ASP A 42 -12.56 3.63 -16.82
N PRO A 43 -12.89 4.83 -16.29
CA PRO A 43 -12.70 5.16 -14.88
C PRO A 43 -13.31 4.16 -13.91
N GLN A 44 -14.49 3.59 -14.23
CA GLN A 44 -15.16 2.62 -13.37
C GLN A 44 -14.40 1.30 -13.34
N LEU A 45 -13.94 0.84 -14.51
CA LEU A 45 -13.12 -0.36 -14.61
C LEU A 45 -11.77 -0.17 -13.90
N VAL A 46 -11.13 0.99 -14.03
CA VAL A 46 -9.87 1.29 -13.32
C VAL A 46 -10.06 1.26 -11.80
N ALA A 47 -11.18 1.82 -11.31
CA ALA A 47 -11.51 1.76 -9.89
C ALA A 47 -11.68 0.30 -9.43
N ASP A 48 -12.42 -0.52 -10.18
CA ASP A 48 -12.62 -1.93 -9.87
C ASP A 48 -11.31 -2.75 -9.92
N LEU A 49 -10.46 -2.48 -10.92
CA LEU A 49 -9.14 -3.11 -11.06
C LEU A 49 -8.19 -2.72 -9.92
N ALA A 50 -8.33 -1.53 -9.34
CA ALA A 50 -7.52 -1.10 -8.20
C ALA A 50 -7.90 -1.81 -6.90
N VAL A 51 -9.15 -2.27 -6.74
CA VAL A 51 -9.63 -2.93 -5.51
C VAL A 51 -8.84 -4.20 -5.21
N GLY A 52 -8.61 -5.06 -6.20
CA GLY A 52 -7.89 -6.33 -6.01
C GLY A 52 -6.48 -6.14 -5.40
N PRO A 53 -5.59 -5.36 -6.05
CA PRO A 53 -4.28 -5.04 -5.52
C PRO A 53 -4.30 -4.33 -4.15
N LEU A 54 -5.29 -3.49 -3.88
CA LEU A 54 -5.44 -2.83 -2.57
C LEU A 54 -5.79 -3.83 -1.46
N VAL A 55 -6.71 -4.76 -1.72
CA VAL A 55 -7.06 -5.83 -0.77
C VAL A 55 -5.83 -6.72 -0.49
N MET A 56 -5.06 -7.05 -1.52
CA MET A 56 -3.83 -7.83 -1.35
C MET A 56 -2.78 -7.08 -0.52
N ALA A 57 -2.58 -5.79 -0.80
CA ALA A 57 -1.64 -4.96 -0.05
C ALA A 57 -2.05 -4.79 1.41
N LEU A 58 -3.36 -4.63 1.67
CA LEU A 58 -3.91 -4.54 3.01
C LEU A 58 -3.69 -5.84 3.79
N GLY A 59 -4.01 -7.01 3.20
CA GLY A 59 -3.79 -8.29 3.86
C GLY A 59 -2.31 -8.55 4.19
N GLN A 60 -1.39 -8.13 3.32
CA GLN A 60 0.05 -8.21 3.61
C GLN A 60 0.46 -7.30 4.78
N LEU A 61 -0.11 -6.10 4.86
CA LEU A 61 0.13 -5.18 5.96
C LEU A 61 -0.40 -5.73 7.29
N GLU A 62 -1.60 -6.30 7.28
CA GLU A 62 -2.22 -6.91 8.47
C GLU A 62 -1.37 -8.06 9.01
N VAL A 63 -0.91 -8.97 8.14
CA VAL A 63 -0.01 -10.06 8.51
C VAL A 63 1.31 -9.53 9.06
N GLY A 64 1.94 -8.59 8.33
CA GLY A 64 3.22 -8.01 8.77
C GLY A 64 3.12 -7.27 10.10
N LEU A 65 2.00 -6.59 10.36
CA LEU A 65 1.75 -5.91 11.62
C LEU A 65 1.59 -6.91 12.77
N ALA A 66 0.81 -7.97 12.57
CA ALA A 66 0.61 -9.02 13.58
C ALA A 66 1.95 -9.71 13.93
N ASP A 67 2.79 -9.97 12.93
CA ASP A 67 4.12 -10.54 13.12
C ASP A 67 5.05 -9.59 13.88
N ALA A 68 5.04 -8.30 13.53
CA ALA A 68 5.84 -7.29 14.22
C ALA A 68 5.42 -7.14 15.69
N GLN A 69 4.12 -7.11 15.97
CA GLN A 69 3.59 -7.04 17.34
C GLN A 69 4.00 -8.26 18.16
N ARG A 70 3.89 -9.47 17.58
CA ARG A 70 4.35 -10.71 18.24
C ARG A 70 5.84 -10.62 18.58
N ARG A 71 6.65 -10.14 17.63
CA ARG A 71 8.09 -10.02 17.82
C ARG A 71 8.46 -9.02 18.90
N ILE A 72 7.74 -7.91 19.01
CA ILE A 72 7.94 -6.92 20.09
C ILE A 72 7.69 -7.59 21.45
N VAL A 73 6.57 -8.29 21.60
CA VAL A 73 6.23 -8.99 22.85
C VAL A 73 7.29 -10.03 23.23
N GLU A 74 7.79 -10.82 22.27
CA GLU A 74 8.88 -11.78 22.51
C GLU A 74 10.17 -11.09 22.99
N LEU A 75 10.52 -9.95 22.38
CA LEU A 75 11.71 -9.19 22.75
C LEU A 75 11.56 -8.54 24.12
N GLU A 76 10.40 -7.98 24.45
CA GLU A 76 10.09 -7.41 25.76
C GLU A 76 10.18 -8.47 26.87
N GLN A 77 9.64 -9.67 26.65
CA GLN A 77 9.76 -10.78 27.59
C GLN A 77 11.22 -11.22 27.78
N ALA A 78 11.99 -11.30 26.69
CA ALA A 78 13.40 -11.68 26.75
C ALA A 78 14.26 -10.65 27.50
N LEU A 79 13.93 -9.35 27.39
CA LEU A 79 14.59 -8.29 28.14
C LEU A 79 14.21 -8.34 29.63
N GLY A 80 12.92 -8.43 29.95
CA GLY A 80 12.45 -8.50 31.35
C GLY A 80 12.98 -9.75 32.09
N GLY A 81 13.09 -10.89 31.41
CA GLY A 81 13.69 -12.10 31.99
C GLY A 81 15.19 -11.99 32.28
N ARG A 82 15.92 -11.16 31.52
CA ARG A 82 17.35 -10.91 31.76
C ARG A 82 17.60 -9.98 32.94
N ASP A 83 16.73 -9.00 33.15
CA ASP A 83 16.85 -8.08 34.28
C ASP A 83 16.50 -8.78 35.60
N GLY A 84 15.45 -9.62 35.63
CA GLY A 84 15.12 -10.44 36.82
C GLY A 84 16.19 -11.48 37.18
N ALA A 85 16.94 -11.98 36.20
CA ALA A 85 18.09 -12.88 36.43
C ALA A 85 19.38 -12.15 36.87
N ARG A 86 19.42 -10.82 36.79
CA ARG A 86 20.58 -10.01 37.20
C ARG A 86 20.45 -9.45 38.61
N GLU A 87 19.22 -9.40 39.13
CA GLU A 87 18.88 -8.94 40.48
C GLU A 87 18.74 -10.08 41.50
N SER A 88 18.84 -11.34 41.04
CA SER A 88 18.89 -12.56 41.88
C SER A 88 20.32 -13.08 42.03
#